data_AF-A0A0V0W9Y9-F1
#
_entry.id   AF-A0A0V0W9Y9-F1
#
_cell.length_a   1.000
_cell.length_b   1.000
_cell.length_c   1.000
_cell.angle_alpha   90.00
_cell.angle_beta   90.00
_cell.angle_gamma   90.00
#
_symmetry.space_group_name_H-M   'P 1'
#
loop_
_entity.id
_entity.type
_entity.pdbx_description
1 polymer ?
#
loop_
_entity_poly.entity_id
_entity_poly.type
_entity_poly.pdbx_seq_one_letter_code
_entity_poly.pdbx_strand_id
1 'polypeptide(L)'
;MSDLIYQFFLYKLNSLNSILKVYKERTYPALQLLRSHHVNREQKHYLSLLFQKAQEVERNIFLEKQLVINILMDLNPNFHDML
;
A
#
# COMPACT_ATOMS: atom_id res chain seq x y z
N MET A 1 19.36 -13.10 18.77
CA MET A 1 19.12 -11.76 18.20
C MET A 1 18.46 -11.82 16.82
N SER A 2 18.90 -12.72 15.91
CA SER A 2 18.27 -12.92 14.57
C SER A 2 16.75 -13.11 14.63
N ASP A 3 16.26 -13.93 15.57
CA ASP A 3 14.83 -14.27 15.66
C ASP A 3 13.94 -13.05 16.00
N LEU A 4 14.32 -12.23 16.98
CA LEU A 4 13.51 -11.05 17.36
C LEU A 4 13.43 -10.01 16.23
N ILE A 5 14.54 -9.77 15.53
CA ILE A 5 14.59 -8.82 14.41
C ILE A 5 13.74 -9.35 13.26
N TYR A 6 13.83 -10.65 12.96
CA TYR A 6 13.00 -11.30 11.94
C TYR A 6 11.51 -11.22 12.27
N GLN A 7 11.10 -11.55 13.49
CA GLN A 7 9.70 -11.44 13.95
C GLN A 7 9.18 -10.01 13.87
N PHE A 8 10.02 -9.01 14.21
CA PHE A 8 9.67 -7.60 14.07
C PHE A 8 9.33 -7.23 12.62
N PHE A 9 10.17 -7.63 11.66
CA PHE A 9 9.92 -7.33 10.24
C PHE A 9 8.75 -8.12 9.67
N LEU A 10 8.52 -9.36 10.12
CA LEU A 10 7.32 -10.13 9.78
C LEU A 10 6.04 -9.43 10.24
N TYR A 11 6.02 -8.96 11.50
CA TYR A 11 4.90 -8.18 12.01
C TYR A 11 4.69 -6.90 11.18
N LYS A 12 5.77 -6.20 10.84
CA LYS A 12 5.71 -4.99 10.01
C LYS A 12 5.16 -5.29 8.62
N LEU A 13 5.56 -6.39 7.99
CA LEU A 13 5.03 -6.81 6.68
C LEU A 13 3.52 -7.07 6.74
N ASN A 14 3.05 -7.77 7.78
CA ASN A 14 1.63 -8.02 7.99
C ASN A 14 0.84 -6.73 8.20
N SER A 15 1.39 -5.79 8.98
CA SER A 15 0.80 -4.46 9.17
C SER A 15 0.69 -3.69 7.85
N LEU A 16 1.76 -3.66 7.04
CA LEU A 16 1.76 -3.00 5.73
C LEU A 16 0.75 -3.63 4.76
N ASN A 17 0.61 -4.95 4.75
CA ASN A 17 -0.41 -5.65 3.96
C ASN A 17 -1.83 -5.23 4.38
N SER A 18 -2.10 -5.15 5.68
CA SER A 18 -3.39 -4.70 6.22
C SER A 18 -3.68 -3.24 5.85
N ILE A 19 -2.70 -2.35 6.05
CA ILE A 19 -2.81 -0.94 5.69
C ILE A 19 -3.09 -0.78 4.20
N LEU A 20 -2.34 -1.48 3.33
CA LEU A 20 -2.53 -1.41 1.88
C LEU A 20 -3.92 -1.88 1.45
N LYS A 21 -4.43 -2.97 2.05
CA LYS A 21 -5.78 -3.47 1.78
C LYS A 21 -6.84 -2.43 2.16
N VAL A 22 -6.81 -1.94 3.41
CA VAL A 22 -7.76 -0.94 3.91
C VAL A 22 -7.68 0.35 3.09
N TYR A 23 -6.47 0.75 2.71
CA TYR A 23 -6.25 1.96 1.91
C TYR A 23 -6.91 1.84 0.54
N LYS A 24 -6.72 0.72 -0.16
CA LYS A 24 -7.37 0.44 -1.45
C LYS A 24 -8.90 0.43 -1.34
N GLU A 25 -9.44 -0.21 -0.31
CA GLU A 25 -10.88 -0.23 -0.07
C GLU A 25 -11.46 1.18 0.12
N ARG A 26 -10.73 2.06 0.82
CA ARG A 26 -11.17 3.44 1.09
C ARG A 26 -10.99 4.39 -0.10
N THR A 27 -10.02 4.15 -0.97
CA THR A 27 -9.76 5.00 -2.15
C THR A 27 -10.59 4.59 -3.37
N TYR A 28 -11.08 3.35 -3.40
CA TYR A 28 -11.89 2.83 -4.50
C TYR A 28 -13.16 3.64 -4.82
N PRO A 29 -13.94 4.15 -3.84
CA PRO A 29 -15.09 5.00 -4.12
C PRO A 29 -14.73 6.29 -4.87
N ALA A 30 -13.57 6.89 -4.57
CA ALA A 30 -13.11 8.10 -5.27
C ALA A 30 -12.82 7.82 -6.76
N LEU A 31 -12.24 6.64 -7.06
CA LEU A 31 -12.06 6.16 -8.44
C LEU A 31 -13.42 5.98 -9.16
N GLN A 32 -14.43 5.43 -8.47
CA GLN A 32 -15.77 5.26 -9.03
C GLN A 32 -16.43 6.61 -9.34
N LEU A 33 -16.31 7.59 -8.44
CA LEU A 33 -16.83 8.93 -8.65
C LEU A 33 -16.15 9.64 -9.82
N LEU A 34 -14.84 9.47 -10.00
CA LEU A 34 -14.12 10.01 -11.16
C LEU A 34 -14.65 9.47 -12.50
N ARG A 35 -15.07 8.20 -12.52
CA ARG A 35 -15.64 7.53 -13.70
C ARG A 35 -17.12 7.87 -13.92
N SER A 36 -17.78 8.49 -12.96
CA SER A 36 -19.20 8.82 -13.03
C SER A 36 -19.49 10.01 -13.97
N HIS A 37 -20.66 9.96 -14.61
CA HIS A 37 -21.19 11.07 -15.41
C HIS A 37 -21.92 12.13 -14.54
N HIS A 38 -22.16 11.85 -13.27
CA HIS A 38 -22.89 12.73 -12.34
C HIS A 38 -22.02 13.83 -11.70
N VAL A 39 -20.71 13.80 -11.94
CA VAL A 39 -19.75 14.72 -11.33
C VAL A 39 -19.43 15.84 -12.31
N ASN A 40 -19.59 17.10 -11.89
CA ASN A 40 -19.30 18.26 -12.73
C ASN A 40 -17.79 18.43 -12.97
N ARG A 41 -17.41 19.33 -13.88
CA ARG A 41 -16.00 19.52 -14.29
C ARG A 41 -15.08 19.91 -13.12
N GLU A 42 -15.55 20.79 -12.25
CA GLU A 42 -14.77 21.28 -11.11
C GLU A 42 -14.57 20.16 -10.06
N GLN A 43 -15.64 19.45 -9.72
CA GLN A 43 -15.60 18.29 -8.83
C GLN A 43 -14.70 17.17 -9.39
N LYS A 44 -14.74 16.93 -10.71
CA LYS A 44 -13.82 15.99 -11.37
C LYS A 44 -12.37 16.41 -11.19
N HIS A 45 -12.06 17.69 -11.36
CA HIS A 45 -10.71 18.22 -11.16
C HIS A 45 -10.22 17.98 -9.73
N TYR A 46 -11.02 18.32 -8.71
CA TYR A 46 -10.66 18.09 -7.31
C TYR A 46 -10.49 16.60 -6.99
N LEU A 47 -11.41 15.75 -7.46
CA LEU A 47 -11.31 14.31 -7.29
C LEU A 47 -10.05 13.74 -7.97
N SER A 48 -9.64 14.27 -9.13
CA SER A 48 -8.41 13.84 -9.81
C SER A 48 -7.17 14.18 -8.98
N LEU A 49 -7.12 15.37 -8.40
CA LEU A 49 -6.01 15.78 -7.51
C LEU A 49 -5.96 14.91 -6.25
N LEU A 50 -7.11 14.65 -5.62
CA LEU A 50 -7.20 13.77 -4.46
C LEU A 50 -6.77 12.34 -4.81
N PHE A 51 -7.18 11.84 -5.97
CA PHE A 51 -6.82 10.52 -6.45
C PHE A 51 -5.32 10.39 -6.75
N GLN A 52 -4.70 11.42 -7.34
CA GLN A 52 -3.25 11.45 -7.55
C GLN A 52 -2.48 11.36 -6.22
N LYS A 53 -2.87 12.17 -5.22
CA LYS A 53 -2.30 12.07 -3.87
C LYS A 53 -2.52 10.69 -3.28
N ALA A 54 -3.68 10.10 -3.52
CA ALA A 54 -3.99 8.78 -3.02
C ALA A 54 -3.05 7.71 -3.63
N GLN A 55 -2.82 7.77 -4.94
CA GLN A 55 -1.89 6.89 -5.65
C GLN A 55 -0.44 7.06 -5.18
N GLU A 56 -0.02 8.27 -4.85
CA GLU A 56 1.32 8.53 -4.31
C GLU A 56 1.52 7.83 -2.96
N VAL A 57 0.54 7.93 -2.06
CA VAL A 57 0.58 7.24 -0.77
C VAL A 57 0.56 5.72 -0.96
N GLU A 58 -0.28 5.20 -1.87
CA GLU A 58 -0.30 3.76 -2.19
C GLU A 58 1.07 3.26 -2.68
N ARG A 59 1.70 4.02 -3.58
CA ARG A 59 3.05 3.74 -4.07
C ARG A 59 4.07 3.72 -2.93
N ASN A 60 4.00 4.67 -2.01
CA ASN A 60 4.92 4.73 -0.87
C ASN A 60 4.75 3.52 0.06
N ILE A 61 3.51 3.09 0.34
CA ILE A 61 3.24 1.87 1.12
C ILE A 61 3.82 0.64 0.39
N PHE A 62 3.68 0.57 -0.93
CA PHE A 62 4.23 -0.52 -1.73
C PHE A 62 5.78 -0.55 -1.67
N LEU A 63 6.43 0.61 -1.78
CA LEU A 63 7.88 0.72 -1.66
C LEU A 63 8.37 0.30 -0.27
N GLU A 64 7.68 0.72 0.79
CA GLU A 64 8.02 0.29 2.15
C GLU A 64 7.83 -1.22 2.34
N LYS A 65 6.75 -1.78 1.79
CA LYS A 65 6.53 -3.24 1.77
C LYS A 65 7.70 -3.96 1.09
N GLN A 66 8.16 -3.48 -0.06
CA GLN A 66 9.28 -4.08 -0.78
C GLN A 66 10.58 -4.02 0.03
N LEU A 67 10.84 -2.90 0.70
CA LEU A 67 12.01 -2.77 1.58
C LEU A 67 11.96 -3.79 2.73
N VAL A 68 10.80 -3.97 3.36
CA VAL A 68 10.63 -4.98 4.42
C VAL A 68 10.84 -6.39 3.89
N ILE A 69 10.32 -6.71 2.70
CA ILE A 69 10.55 -8.02 2.05
C ILE A 69 12.04 -8.26 1.81
N ASN A 70 12.75 -7.26 1.27
CA ASN A 70 14.19 -7.39 1.02
C ASN A 70 14.96 -7.67 2.32
N ILE A 71 14.63 -6.97 3.41
CA ILE A 71 15.24 -7.21 4.72
C ILE A 71 14.93 -8.63 5.22
N LEU A 72 13.69 -9.11 5.04
CA LEU A 72 13.31 -10.46 5.44
C LEU A 72 14.06 -11.54 4.63
N MET A 73 14.31 -11.29 3.35
CA MET A 73 15.14 -12.16 2.50
C MET A 73 16.62 -12.16 2.94
N ASP A 74 17.16 -11.00 3.34
CA ASP A 74 18.54 -10.91 3.85
C ASP A 74 18.69 -11.64 5.20
N LEU A 75 17.64 -11.62 6.05
CA LEU A 75 17.61 -12.32 7.33
C LEU A 75 17.33 -13.83 7.19
N ASN A 76 16.55 -14.21 6.18
CA ASN A 76 16.19 -15.60 5.87
C ASN A 76 16.11 -15.79 4.34
N PRO A 77 17.16 -16.34 3.70
CA PRO A 77 17.20 -16.52 2.24
C PRO A 77 16.04 -17.35 1.67
N ASN A 78 15.44 -18.24 2.47
CA ASN A 78 14.31 -19.09 2.07
C ASN A 78 12.96 -18.37 2.19
N PHE A 79 12.94 -17.09 2.58
CA PHE A 79 11.70 -16.32 2.74
C PHE A 79 10.91 -16.17 1.44
N HIS A 80 11.56 -16.24 0.27
CA HIS A 80 10.89 -16.15 -1.02
C HIS A 80 9.83 -17.27 -1.21
N ASP A 81 10.09 -18.46 -0.67
CA ASP A 81 9.17 -19.60 -0.76
C ASP A 81 7.95 -19.46 0.18
N MET A 82 7.93 -18.42 1.02
CA MET A 82 6.89 -18.13 2.01
C MET A 82 6.00 -16.91 1.66
N LEU A 83 6.31 -16.21 0.56
CA LEU A 83 5.57 -15.03 0.07
C LEU A 83 4.31 -15.41 -0.72
#